data_AF-A0A519TYU9-F1
#
_entry.id   AF-A0A519TYU9-F1
#
_cell.length_a   1.000
_cell.length_b   1.000
_cell.length_c   1.000
_cell.angle_alpha   90.00
_cell.angle_beta   90.00
_cell.angle_gamma   90.00
#
_symmetry.space_group_name_H-M   'P 1'
#
loop_
_entity.id
_entity.type
_entity.pdbx_description
1 polymer ?
#
loop_
_entity_poly.entity_id
_entity_poly.type
_entity_poly.pdbx_seq_one_letter_code
_entity_poly.pdbx_strand_id
1 'polypeptide(L)'
;MVFDDYSPSKQWYLQEIDQTHLNIKRYRSEWIEKRLRMHTGILRSRFDIGLNDYIKANTKYDFDLYEQFKEQALEIIKKGNVTDNDVYPIENYLKAYEHRPEEEQNVSVIKTLLAVHQAKINKWIESGKVVMVKGVVVSQGKKAWNFNEEEYEEYIKEYNKKWLLSEEIAPNGRNKLRVQFNGKGKYAFTYVNISLAGGEGSVYGVMAEKLPIKAYWKDDHHVIIETKDSYRESFKHKRVSSYGEVIIIEYRNCQ
;
A
#
# COMPACT_ATOMS: atom_id res chain seq x y z
N MET A 1 -7.12 10.33 -6.28
CA MET A 1 -8.07 11.35 -5.79
C MET A 1 -7.78 12.69 -6.45
N VAL A 2 -8.80 13.55 -6.56
CA VAL A 2 -8.71 14.92 -7.08
C VAL A 2 -9.30 15.86 -6.02
N PHE A 3 -8.58 16.90 -5.64
CA PHE A 3 -8.96 17.89 -4.63
C PHE A 3 -9.16 19.23 -5.34
N ASP A 4 -10.37 19.80 -5.34
CA ASP A 4 -10.67 21.06 -6.05
C ASP A 4 -10.14 21.11 -7.50
N ASP A 5 -10.40 20.05 -8.28
CA ASP A 5 -9.89 19.86 -9.66
C ASP A 5 -8.37 19.67 -9.79
N TYR A 6 -7.64 19.77 -8.67
CA TYR A 6 -6.22 19.48 -8.59
C TYR A 6 -5.98 18.00 -8.25
N SER A 7 -5.19 17.31 -9.08
CA SER A 7 -4.82 15.90 -8.85
C SER A 7 -3.32 15.81 -8.53
N PRO A 8 -2.94 15.58 -7.25
CA PRO A 8 -1.55 15.41 -6.87
C PRO A 8 -0.89 14.26 -7.63
N SER A 9 -1.62 13.15 -7.83
CA SER A 9 -1.12 11.99 -8.59
C SER A 9 -0.88 12.32 -10.05
N LYS A 10 -1.76 13.11 -10.69
CA LYS A 10 -1.55 13.58 -12.07
C LYS A 10 -0.34 14.51 -12.14
N GLN A 11 -0.22 15.47 -11.21
CA GLN A 11 0.91 16.40 -11.23
C GLN A 11 2.23 15.65 -11.03
N TRP A 12 2.29 14.73 -10.06
CA TRP A 12 3.45 13.87 -9.84
C TRP A 12 3.81 13.10 -11.12
N TYR A 13 2.82 12.50 -11.77
CA TYR A 13 3.05 11.75 -13.02
C TYR A 13 3.58 12.63 -14.16
N LEU A 14 3.03 13.83 -14.35
CA LEU A 14 3.52 14.78 -15.35
C LEU A 14 4.95 15.25 -15.05
N GLN A 15 5.26 15.52 -13.77
CA GLN A 15 6.61 15.86 -13.35
C GLN A 15 7.59 14.71 -13.61
N GLU A 16 7.17 13.47 -13.39
CA GLU A 16 7.99 12.29 -13.67
C GLU A 16 8.27 12.12 -15.17
N ILE A 17 7.30 12.42 -16.05
CA ILE A 17 7.51 12.48 -17.50
C ILE A 17 8.55 13.55 -17.86
N ASP A 18 8.37 14.78 -17.37
CA ASP A 18 9.27 15.90 -17.67
C ASP A 18 10.71 15.60 -17.21
N GLN A 19 10.87 15.06 -16.01
CA GLN A 19 12.17 14.66 -15.48
C GLN A 19 12.78 13.51 -16.28
N THR A 20 11.97 12.57 -16.77
CA THR A 20 12.45 11.48 -17.61
C THR A 20 12.97 12.01 -18.95
N HIS A 21 12.24 12.92 -19.61
CA HIS A 21 12.71 13.59 -20.83
C HIS A 21 14.01 14.36 -20.61
N LEU A 22 14.15 15.07 -19.49
CA LEU A 22 15.38 15.78 -19.15
C LEU A 22 16.55 14.81 -18.96
N ASN A 23 16.34 13.68 -18.31
CA ASN A 23 17.38 12.66 -18.11
C ASN A 23 17.81 12.02 -19.43
N ILE A 24 16.86 11.73 -20.33
CA ILE A 24 17.13 11.24 -21.68
C ILE A 24 17.97 12.26 -22.47
N LYS A 25 17.54 13.53 -22.51
CA LYS A 25 18.26 14.60 -23.22
C LYS A 25 19.68 14.81 -22.69
N ARG A 26 19.91 14.56 -21.41
CA ARG A 26 21.21 14.70 -20.74
C ARG A 26 22.02 13.40 -20.68
N TYR A 27 21.59 12.33 -21.37
CA TYR A 27 22.24 11.02 -21.38
C TYR A 27 22.54 10.45 -19.97
N ARG A 28 21.63 10.69 -19.01
CA ARG A 28 21.76 10.23 -17.62
C ARG A 28 21.26 8.79 -17.48
N SER A 29 21.96 7.84 -18.10
CA SER A 29 21.59 6.42 -18.17
C SER A 29 21.23 5.81 -16.81
N GLU A 30 22.01 6.05 -15.77
CA GLU A 30 21.75 5.54 -14.41
C GLU A 30 20.41 6.03 -13.84
N TRP A 31 20.05 7.29 -14.08
CA TRP A 31 18.78 7.86 -13.62
C TRP A 31 17.59 7.31 -14.38
N ILE A 32 17.77 7.06 -15.68
CA ILE A 32 16.76 6.41 -16.53
C ILE A 32 16.54 4.98 -16.03
N GLU A 33 17.61 4.24 -15.77
CA GLU A 33 17.55 2.87 -15.27
C GLU A 33 16.90 2.79 -13.88
N LYS A 34 17.23 3.73 -12.98
CA LYS A 34 16.61 3.82 -11.65
C LYS A 34 15.11 4.08 -11.73
N ARG A 35 14.69 5.01 -12.60
CA ARG A 35 13.27 5.32 -12.84
C ARG A 35 12.54 4.12 -13.44
N LEU A 36 13.14 3.46 -14.42
CA LEU A 36 12.61 2.22 -15.00
C LEU A 36 12.41 1.16 -13.91
N ARG A 37 13.42 0.89 -13.07
CA ARG A 37 13.31 -0.06 -11.95
C ARG A 37 12.17 0.29 -10.98
N MET A 38 12.03 1.57 -10.63
CA MET A 38 10.96 2.03 -9.74
C MET A 38 9.57 1.77 -10.34
N HIS A 39 9.34 2.19 -11.59
CA HIS A 39 8.05 2.00 -12.25
C HIS A 39 7.75 0.53 -12.50
N THR A 40 8.72 -0.25 -12.98
CA THR A 40 8.62 -1.71 -13.10
C THR A 40 8.25 -2.35 -11.76
N GLY A 41 8.84 -1.91 -10.64
CA GLY A 41 8.48 -2.38 -9.30
C GLY A 41 7.04 -2.08 -8.90
N ILE A 42 6.55 -0.86 -9.18
CA ILE A 42 5.15 -0.47 -8.93
C ILE A 42 4.18 -1.31 -9.76
N LEU A 43 4.55 -1.61 -11.00
CA LEU A 43 3.71 -2.40 -11.90
C LEU A 43 3.69 -3.86 -11.46
N ARG A 44 4.84 -4.43 -11.08
CA ARG A 44 4.96 -5.80 -10.57
C ARG A 44 4.10 -6.05 -9.34
N SER A 45 4.03 -5.09 -8.42
CA SER A 45 3.26 -5.26 -7.18
C SER A 45 1.75 -5.34 -7.40
N ARG A 46 1.26 -4.90 -8.56
CA ARG A 46 -0.17 -4.96 -8.92
C ARG A 46 -0.56 -6.25 -9.63
N PHE A 47 0.39 -7.07 -10.06
CA PHE A 47 0.16 -8.30 -10.84
C PHE A 47 -0.83 -8.10 -12.00
N ASP A 48 -0.77 -6.93 -12.65
CA ASP A 48 -1.59 -6.65 -13.83
C ASP A 48 -0.96 -7.33 -15.04
N ILE A 49 -1.41 -8.56 -15.32
CA ILE A 49 -0.88 -9.39 -16.40
C ILE A 49 -1.18 -8.77 -17.77
N GLY A 50 -2.29 -8.02 -17.88
CA GLY A 50 -2.69 -7.33 -19.12
C GLY A 50 -1.73 -6.21 -19.53
N LEU A 51 -0.84 -5.79 -18.64
CA LEU A 51 0.15 -4.77 -18.93
C LEU A 51 1.26 -5.26 -19.87
N ASN A 52 1.69 -6.52 -19.76
CA ASN A 52 2.65 -7.10 -20.70
C ASN A 52 2.07 -7.09 -22.11
N ASP A 53 0.80 -7.49 -22.25
CA ASP A 53 0.07 -7.47 -23.52
C ASP A 53 -0.08 -6.04 -24.06
N TYR A 54 -0.39 -5.08 -23.18
CA TYR A 54 -0.48 -3.66 -23.54
C TYR A 54 0.87 -3.12 -24.04
N ILE A 55 1.98 -3.40 -23.35
CA ILE A 55 3.32 -2.96 -23.77
C ILE A 55 3.65 -3.56 -25.13
N LYS A 56 3.43 -4.86 -25.32
CA LYS A 56 3.68 -5.56 -26.59
C LYS A 56 2.87 -4.95 -27.73
N ALA A 57 1.58 -4.72 -27.52
CA ALA A 57 0.67 -4.15 -28.51
C ALA A 57 1.04 -2.70 -28.91
N ASN A 58 1.48 -1.87 -27.96
CA ASN A 58 1.70 -0.44 -28.18
C ASN A 58 3.14 -0.07 -28.52
N THR A 59 4.11 -0.90 -28.16
CA THR A 59 5.53 -0.55 -28.31
C THR A 59 6.30 -1.49 -29.23
N LYS A 60 5.71 -2.64 -29.60
CA LYS A 60 6.37 -3.75 -30.31
C LYS A 60 7.54 -4.39 -29.55
N TYR A 61 7.84 -3.94 -28.33
CA TYR A 61 8.80 -4.62 -27.47
C TYR A 61 8.16 -5.86 -26.86
N ASP A 62 8.82 -7.00 -27.01
CA ASP A 62 8.49 -8.20 -26.26
C ASP A 62 9.19 -8.11 -24.91
N PHE A 63 8.42 -7.77 -23.88
CA PHE A 63 8.94 -7.55 -22.54
C PHE A 63 8.07 -8.31 -21.56
N ASP A 64 8.70 -9.19 -20.78
CA ASP A 64 8.04 -9.85 -19.67
C ASP A 64 8.42 -9.16 -18.35
N LEU A 65 7.51 -8.34 -17.85
CA LEU A 65 7.67 -7.65 -16.58
C LEU A 65 7.96 -8.63 -15.43
N TYR A 66 7.48 -9.86 -15.50
CA TYR A 66 7.53 -10.85 -14.43
C TYR A 66 8.65 -11.89 -14.60
N GLU A 67 9.50 -11.77 -15.63
CA GLU A 67 10.54 -12.75 -15.99
C GLU A 67 11.42 -13.15 -14.81
N GLN A 68 11.78 -12.18 -13.95
CA GLN A 68 12.58 -12.45 -12.75
C GLN A 68 11.90 -13.45 -11.79
N PHE A 69 10.57 -13.44 -11.68
CA PHE A 69 9.84 -14.43 -10.87
C PHE A 69 9.94 -15.82 -11.49
N LYS A 70 9.92 -15.91 -12.82
CA LYS A 70 10.14 -17.16 -13.56
C LYS A 70 11.55 -17.69 -13.35
N GLU A 71 12.58 -16.85 -13.45
CA GLU A 71 13.97 -17.26 -13.16
C GLU A 71 14.13 -17.84 -11.75
N GLN A 72 13.62 -17.14 -10.74
CA GLN A 72 13.69 -17.58 -9.34
C GLN A 72 12.92 -18.89 -9.12
N ALA A 73 11.72 -19.00 -9.69
CA ALA A 73 10.91 -20.22 -9.57
C ALA A 73 11.57 -21.42 -10.25
N LEU A 74 12.22 -21.23 -11.40
CA LEU A 74 12.95 -22.29 -12.09
C LEU A 74 14.16 -22.78 -11.29
N GLU A 75 14.86 -21.91 -10.56
CA GLU A 75 15.92 -22.33 -9.64
C GLU A 75 15.37 -23.21 -8.51
N ILE A 76 14.20 -22.87 -7.97
CA ILE A 76 13.53 -23.64 -6.92
C ILE A 76 13.03 -24.99 -7.46
N ILE A 77 12.47 -25.02 -8.68
CA ILE A 77 12.10 -26.26 -9.37
C ILE A 77 13.34 -27.17 -9.53
N LYS A 78 14.46 -26.62 -10.01
CA LYS A 78 15.73 -27.37 -10.16
C LYS A 78 16.26 -27.89 -8.83
N LYS A 79 16.12 -27.12 -7.75
CA LYS A 79 16.48 -27.51 -6.38
C LYS A 79 15.61 -28.68 -5.88
N GLY A 80 14.38 -28.82 -6.39
CA GLY A 80 13.49 -29.94 -6.10
C GLY A 80 12.90 -29.93 -4.68
N ASN A 81 13.09 -28.84 -3.93
CA ASN A 81 12.48 -28.65 -2.62
C ASN A 81 12.22 -27.17 -2.34
N VAL A 82 11.27 -26.91 -1.43
CA VAL A 82 10.90 -25.56 -0.99
C VAL A 82 11.32 -25.38 0.46
N THR A 83 11.99 -24.27 0.72
CA THR A 83 12.30 -23.76 2.06
C THR A 83 11.42 -22.54 2.36
N ASP A 84 11.38 -22.10 3.61
CA ASP A 84 10.55 -20.97 4.04
C ASP A 84 10.87 -19.68 3.23
N ASN A 85 12.13 -19.50 2.84
CA ASN A 85 12.57 -18.36 2.02
C ASN A 85 12.11 -18.46 0.54
N ASP A 86 11.78 -19.65 0.07
CA ASP A 86 11.40 -19.92 -1.32
C ASP A 86 9.89 -19.67 -1.56
N VAL A 87 9.09 -19.56 -0.49
CA VAL A 87 7.62 -19.39 -0.57
C VAL A 87 7.24 -18.10 -1.30
N TYR A 88 7.88 -16.98 -0.94
CA TYR A 88 7.55 -15.68 -1.54
C TYR A 88 7.85 -15.60 -3.05
N PRO A 89 9.03 -16.03 -3.55
CA PRO A 89 9.28 -16.17 -4.99
C PRO A 89 8.25 -17.04 -5.72
N ILE A 90 7.88 -18.18 -5.12
CA ILE A 90 6.89 -19.10 -5.68
C ILE A 90 5.50 -18.46 -5.79
N GLU A 91 5.04 -17.78 -4.75
CA GLU A 91 3.73 -17.10 -4.76
C GLU A 91 3.67 -16.02 -5.85
N ASN A 92 4.75 -15.26 -6.03
CA ASN A 92 4.82 -14.25 -7.08
C ASN A 92 4.79 -14.86 -8.47
N TYR A 93 5.47 -16.00 -8.65
CA TYR A 93 5.40 -16.75 -9.90
C TYR A 93 3.98 -17.25 -10.18
N LEU A 94 3.31 -17.88 -9.21
CA LEU A 94 1.95 -18.36 -9.38
C LEU A 94 0.99 -17.21 -9.73
N LYS A 95 1.07 -16.08 -9.02
CA LYS A 95 0.24 -14.90 -9.34
C LYS A 95 0.45 -14.38 -10.77
N ALA A 96 1.67 -14.46 -11.29
CA ALA A 96 2.00 -13.95 -12.63
C ALA A 96 1.68 -14.95 -13.76
N TYR A 97 1.80 -16.26 -13.50
CA TYR A 97 1.85 -17.29 -14.54
C TYR A 97 0.83 -18.43 -14.39
N GLU A 98 0.07 -18.53 -13.29
CA GLU A 98 -0.86 -19.66 -13.05
C GLU A 98 -1.92 -19.83 -14.16
N HIS A 99 -2.32 -18.75 -14.81
CA HIS A 99 -3.32 -18.76 -15.88
C HIS A 99 -2.74 -18.85 -17.29
N ARG A 100 -1.42 -19.03 -17.43
CA ARG A 100 -0.74 -19.13 -18.72
C ARG A 100 -0.56 -20.58 -19.14
N PRO A 101 -1.20 -21.03 -20.25
CA PRO A 101 -1.12 -22.43 -20.69
C PRO A 101 0.31 -22.93 -20.91
N GLU A 102 1.20 -22.06 -21.39
CA GLU A 102 2.61 -22.38 -21.64
C GLU A 102 3.42 -22.67 -20.37
N GLU A 103 2.92 -22.29 -19.19
CA GLU A 103 3.58 -22.50 -17.89
C GLU A 103 2.93 -23.63 -17.05
N GLU A 104 1.93 -24.33 -17.58
CA GLU A 104 1.13 -25.33 -16.84
C GLU A 104 2.00 -26.40 -16.15
N GLN A 105 3.03 -26.89 -16.84
CA GLN A 105 3.96 -27.88 -16.29
C GLN A 105 4.71 -27.34 -15.07
N ASN A 106 5.27 -26.13 -15.16
CA ASN A 106 6.02 -25.49 -14.08
C ASN A 106 5.10 -25.18 -12.89
N VAL A 107 3.90 -24.68 -13.16
CA VAL A 107 2.85 -24.42 -12.16
C VAL A 107 2.50 -25.69 -11.39
N SER A 108 2.32 -26.82 -12.10
CA SER A 108 2.01 -28.12 -11.49
C SER A 108 3.14 -28.63 -10.57
N VAL A 109 4.40 -28.52 -11.02
CA VAL A 109 5.56 -28.89 -10.21
C VAL A 109 5.65 -28.04 -8.94
N ILE A 110 5.48 -26.73 -9.07
CA ILE A 110 5.53 -25.79 -7.93
C ILE A 110 4.43 -26.10 -6.92
N LYS A 111 3.18 -26.32 -7.37
CA LYS A 111 2.07 -26.70 -6.48
C LYS A 111 2.36 -27.99 -5.72
N THR A 112 2.99 -28.96 -6.39
CA THR A 112 3.42 -30.23 -5.76
C THR A 112 4.49 -29.98 -4.69
N LEU A 113 5.51 -29.17 -4.99
CA LEU A 113 6.57 -28.84 -4.05
C LEU A 113 6.05 -28.08 -2.82
N LEU A 114 5.12 -27.14 -3.02
CA LEU A 114 4.43 -26.44 -1.94
C LEU A 114 3.63 -27.40 -1.06
N ALA A 115 2.90 -28.34 -1.64
CA ALA A 115 2.14 -29.33 -0.88
C ALA A 115 3.05 -30.21 0.00
N VAL A 116 4.19 -30.65 -0.53
CA VAL A 116 5.21 -31.40 0.22
C VAL A 116 5.78 -30.57 1.38
N HIS A 117 6.08 -29.29 1.12
CA HIS A 117 6.57 -28.37 2.13
C HIS A 117 5.53 -28.13 3.25
N GLN A 118 4.28 -27.90 2.88
CA GLN A 118 3.18 -27.70 3.84
C GLN A 118 2.94 -28.94 4.70
N ALA A 119 2.99 -30.14 4.11
CA ALA A 119 2.86 -31.39 4.85
C ALA A 119 3.99 -31.56 5.89
N LYS A 120 5.21 -31.12 5.57
CA LYS A 120 6.35 -31.12 6.50
C LYS A 120 6.15 -30.14 7.65
N ILE A 121 5.65 -28.94 7.38
CA ILE A 121 5.28 -27.95 8.41
C ILE A 121 4.20 -28.52 9.33
N ASN A 122 3.13 -29.09 8.78
CA ASN A 122 2.02 -29.66 9.56
C ASN A 122 2.52 -30.75 10.53
N LYS A 123 3.42 -31.64 10.06
CA LYS A 123 4.05 -32.65 10.91
C LYS A 123 4.88 -32.06 12.06
N TRP A 124 5.51 -30.90 11.85
CA TRP A 124 6.25 -30.20 12.90
C TRP A 124 5.33 -29.56 13.94
N ILE A 125 4.17 -29.04 13.51
CA ILE A 125 3.14 -28.51 14.39
C ILE A 125 2.55 -29.64 15.25
N GLU A 126 2.15 -30.76 14.63
CA GLU A 126 1.59 -31.94 15.33
C GLU A 126 2.56 -32.54 16.34
N SER A 127 3.87 -32.46 16.08
CA SER A 127 4.91 -32.95 17.00
C SER A 127 5.31 -31.94 18.08
N GLY A 128 4.64 -30.78 18.16
CA GLY A 128 4.91 -29.74 19.15
C GLY A 128 6.27 -29.05 18.99
N LYS A 129 6.93 -29.19 17.83
CA LYS A 129 8.25 -28.61 17.56
C LYS A 129 8.19 -27.15 17.07
N VAL A 130 7.01 -26.71 16.64
CA VAL A 130 6.77 -25.36 16.10
C VAL A 130 5.41 -24.86 16.57
N VAL A 131 5.35 -23.62 17.05
CA VAL A 131 4.09 -22.90 17.30
C VAL A 131 3.92 -21.90 16.16
N MET A 132 2.85 -22.04 15.39
CA MET A 132 2.49 -21.08 14.35
C MET A 132 1.78 -19.89 15.00
N VAL A 133 2.47 -18.76 15.12
CA VAL A 133 1.84 -17.46 15.39
C VAL A 133 1.60 -16.82 14.02
N LYS A 134 0.35 -16.50 13.70
CA LYS A 134 -0.15 -15.94 12.42
C LYS A 134 0.96 -15.46 11.47
N GLY A 135 1.39 -16.34 10.56
CA GLY A 135 2.25 -16.00 9.42
C GLY A 135 3.76 -15.95 9.68
N VAL A 136 4.27 -16.29 10.86
CA VAL A 136 5.72 -16.38 11.12
C VAL A 136 6.07 -17.71 11.78
N VAL A 137 6.89 -18.51 11.09
CA VAL A 137 7.48 -19.73 11.66
C VAL A 137 8.57 -19.29 12.64
N VAL A 138 8.28 -19.32 13.94
CA VAL A 138 9.27 -19.07 14.99
C VAL A 138 9.83 -20.43 15.44
N SER A 139 11.10 -20.68 15.13
CA SER A 139 11.80 -21.86 15.65
C SER A 139 12.16 -21.65 17.11
N GLN A 140 11.83 -22.63 17.96
CA GLN A 140 12.14 -22.56 19.39
C GLN A 140 13.62 -22.91 19.62
N GLY A 141 14.47 -21.88 19.69
CA GLY A 141 15.90 -22.03 19.94
C GLY A 141 16.52 -20.80 20.61
N LYS A 142 16.64 -20.87 21.94
CA LYS A 142 17.45 -20.04 22.86
C LYS A 142 17.67 -18.56 22.45
N LYS A 143 16.92 -17.67 23.11
CA LYS A 143 16.85 -16.19 23.00
C LYS A 143 15.89 -15.67 21.93
N ALA A 144 14.61 -15.99 22.07
CA ALA A 144 13.54 -15.23 21.43
C ALA A 144 12.80 -14.44 22.51
N TRP A 145 12.58 -13.16 22.25
CA TRP A 145 11.78 -12.27 23.09
C TRP A 145 10.36 -12.82 23.14
N ASN A 146 9.89 -13.18 24.34
CA ASN A 146 8.50 -13.53 24.56
C ASN A 146 7.70 -12.24 24.53
N PHE A 147 7.10 -11.89 23.39
CA PHE A 147 5.97 -10.97 23.41
C PHE A 147 4.73 -11.82 23.70
N ASN A 148 4.11 -11.59 24.86
CA ASN A 148 2.78 -12.11 25.14
C ASN A 148 1.80 -11.43 24.16
N GLU A 149 0.82 -12.17 23.63
CA GLU A 149 -0.10 -11.70 22.58
C GLU A 149 -0.91 -10.49 23.05
N GLU A 150 -1.22 -10.44 24.36
CA GLU A 150 -1.87 -9.30 25.02
C GLU A 150 -0.97 -8.05 25.05
N GLU A 151 0.34 -8.21 25.30
CA GLU A 151 1.28 -7.09 25.34
C GLU A 151 1.54 -6.52 23.93
N TYR A 152 1.51 -7.34 22.88
CA TYR A 152 1.67 -6.87 21.51
C TYR A 152 0.43 -6.13 20.99
N GLU A 153 -0.78 -6.61 21.33
CA GLU A 153 -2.02 -5.90 20.98
C GLU A 153 -2.20 -4.61 21.76
N GLU A 154 -1.84 -4.57 23.05
CA GLU A 154 -1.78 -3.34 23.83
C GLU A 154 -0.71 -2.38 23.30
N TYR A 155 0.50 -2.87 23.01
CA TYR A 155 1.55 -2.08 22.39
C TYR A 155 1.10 -1.47 21.07
N ILE A 156 0.47 -2.25 20.18
CA ILE A 156 -0.10 -1.75 18.93
C ILE A 156 -1.22 -0.72 19.19
N LYS A 157 -2.12 -0.95 20.14
CA LYS A 157 -3.21 0.00 20.48
C LYS A 157 -2.67 1.31 21.05
N GLU A 158 -1.65 1.25 21.90
CA GLU A 158 -1.07 2.41 22.60
C GLU A 158 -0.10 3.21 21.70
N TYR A 159 0.63 2.55 20.79
CA TYR A 159 1.52 3.20 19.83
C TYR A 159 0.78 3.71 18.58
N ASN A 160 -0.25 3.01 18.08
CA ASN A 160 -0.92 3.39 16.81
C ASN A 160 -1.97 4.49 16.90
N LYS A 161 -2.26 5.09 18.07
CA LYS A 161 -3.28 6.14 18.16
C LYS A 161 -2.83 7.47 18.75
N LYS A 162 -1.55 7.64 19.12
CA LYS A 162 -1.06 8.92 19.67
C LYS A 162 -1.22 10.11 18.72
N TRP A 163 -1.37 9.86 17.42
CA TRP A 163 -1.53 10.86 16.36
C TRP A 163 -2.98 11.01 15.89
N LEU A 164 -3.89 10.10 16.27
CA LEU A 164 -5.30 10.12 15.88
C LEU A 164 -6.13 10.80 16.97
N LEU A 165 -6.80 11.90 16.61
CA LEU A 165 -7.66 12.66 17.52
C LEU A 165 -9.12 12.20 17.45
N SER A 166 -9.62 11.92 16.23
CA SER A 166 -10.93 11.33 16.02
C SER A 166 -10.99 10.59 14.69
N GLU A 167 -11.92 9.63 14.59
CA GLU A 167 -12.25 8.93 13.35
C GLU A 167 -13.78 8.86 13.22
N GLU A 168 -14.30 9.15 12.04
CA GLU A 168 -15.73 9.07 11.72
C GLU A 168 -15.91 8.23 10.44
N ILE A 169 -16.87 7.31 10.46
CA ILE A 169 -17.21 6.47 9.32
C ILE A 169 -18.48 7.03 8.67
N ALA A 170 -18.50 7.13 7.34
CA ALA A 170 -19.67 7.57 6.59
C ALA A 170 -20.86 6.63 6.81
N PRO A 171 -22.11 7.09 6.61
CA PRO A 171 -23.30 6.25 6.71
C PRO A 171 -23.24 4.98 5.84
N ASN A 172 -22.60 5.05 4.67
CA ASN A 172 -22.36 3.91 3.79
C ASN A 172 -21.37 2.85 4.34
N GLY A 173 -20.73 3.10 5.48
CA GLY A 173 -19.79 2.17 6.14
C GLY A 173 -18.43 2.01 5.44
N ARG A 174 -18.19 2.71 4.31
CA ARG A 174 -16.99 2.55 3.48
C ARG A 174 -16.02 3.72 3.63
N ASN A 175 -16.53 4.94 3.54
CA ASN A 175 -15.70 6.13 3.56
C ASN A 175 -15.36 6.54 5.01
N LYS A 176 -14.18 7.10 5.22
CA LYS A 176 -13.71 7.47 6.56
C LYS A 176 -13.15 8.89 6.58
N LEU A 177 -13.34 9.56 7.72
CA LEU A 177 -12.66 10.79 8.08
C LEU A 177 -11.78 10.54 9.29
N ARG A 178 -10.60 11.13 9.32
CA ARG A 178 -9.71 11.07 10.47
C ARG A 178 -9.14 12.45 10.76
N VAL A 179 -9.32 12.92 11.98
CA VAL A 179 -8.59 14.09 12.48
C VAL A 179 -7.32 13.60 13.14
N GLN A 180 -6.19 14.07 12.67
CA GLN A 180 -4.87 13.59 13.06
C GLN A 180 -3.95 14.76 13.35
N PHE A 181 -2.85 14.51 14.06
CA PHE A 181 -1.76 15.46 14.19
C PHE A 181 -0.40 14.77 14.11
N ASN A 182 0.61 15.52 13.69
CA ASN A 182 2.00 15.10 13.69
C ASN A 182 2.90 16.28 14.13
N GLY A 183 4.12 15.97 14.57
CA GLY A 183 5.10 16.96 15.01
C GLY A 183 4.82 17.50 16.41
N LYS A 184 5.63 18.49 16.82
CA LYS A 184 5.53 19.19 18.11
C LYS A 184 5.88 20.67 17.96
N GLY A 185 5.28 21.51 18.79
CA GLY A 185 5.56 22.95 18.83
C GLY A 185 5.34 23.64 17.48
N LYS A 186 6.28 24.45 17.02
CA LYS A 186 6.15 25.24 15.77
C LYS A 186 6.10 24.43 14.47
N TYR A 187 6.48 23.15 14.54
CA TYR A 187 6.41 22.22 13.41
C TYR A 187 5.24 21.23 13.54
N ALA A 188 4.38 21.43 14.54
CA ALA A 188 3.20 20.62 14.69
C ALA A 188 2.17 20.95 13.60
N PHE A 189 1.44 19.92 13.21
CA PHE A 189 0.49 19.97 12.12
C PHE A 189 -0.73 19.13 12.49
N THR A 190 -1.91 19.74 12.54
CA THR A 190 -3.19 19.06 12.76
C THR A 190 -3.97 19.09 11.45
N TYR A 191 -4.48 17.95 11.01
CA TYR A 191 -5.07 17.79 9.69
C TYR A 191 -6.21 16.79 9.68
N VAL A 192 -7.08 16.92 8.68
CA VAL A 192 -8.21 16.04 8.43
C VAL A 192 -7.92 15.24 7.16
N ASN A 193 -7.85 13.92 7.28
CA ASN A 193 -7.78 12.99 6.18
C ASN A 193 -9.16 12.46 5.83
N ILE A 194 -9.39 12.24 4.53
CA ILE A 194 -10.53 11.50 4.01
C ILE A 194 -10.01 10.25 3.29
N SER A 195 -10.62 9.11 3.58
CA SER A 195 -10.38 7.83 2.90
C SER A 195 -11.61 7.48 2.07
N LEU A 196 -11.40 7.32 0.76
CA LEU A 196 -12.39 6.91 -0.23
C LEU A 196 -11.90 5.64 -0.94
N ALA A 197 -12.73 5.04 -1.80
CA ALA A 197 -12.38 3.83 -2.54
C ALA A 197 -11.07 3.96 -3.37
N GLY A 198 -10.72 5.16 -3.84
CA GLY A 198 -9.50 5.42 -4.62
C GLY A 198 -8.34 6.03 -3.86
N GLY A 199 -8.35 5.95 -2.53
CA GLY A 199 -7.20 6.27 -1.69
C GLY A 199 -7.55 7.14 -0.49
N GLU A 200 -6.50 7.61 0.17
CA GLU A 200 -6.58 8.52 1.30
C GLU A 200 -5.80 9.80 1.00
N GLY A 201 -6.28 10.94 1.50
CA GLY A 201 -5.53 12.18 1.46
C GLY A 201 -6.11 13.26 2.35
N SER A 202 -5.30 14.28 2.64
CA SER A 202 -5.68 15.36 3.54
C SER A 202 -6.56 16.41 2.83
N VAL A 203 -7.67 16.77 3.45
CA VAL A 203 -8.63 17.77 2.93
C VAL A 203 -8.57 19.10 3.68
N TYR A 204 -8.06 19.08 4.91
CA TYR A 204 -7.84 20.29 5.70
C TYR A 204 -6.58 20.15 6.53
N GLY A 205 -5.82 21.23 6.71
CA GLY A 205 -4.57 21.19 7.46
C GLY A 205 -4.22 22.54 8.08
N VAL A 206 -3.74 22.51 9.33
CA VAL A 206 -3.39 23.69 10.13
C VAL A 206 -2.05 23.47 10.85
N MET A 207 -1.21 24.49 10.86
CA MET A 207 0.09 24.48 11.57
C MET A 207 -0.09 24.73 13.07
N ALA A 208 -0.53 23.71 13.81
CA ALA A 208 -0.52 23.69 15.27
C ALA A 208 -0.68 22.27 15.80
N GLU A 209 -0.36 22.08 17.08
CA GLU A 209 -0.48 20.79 17.77
C GLU A 209 -1.89 20.59 18.31
N LYS A 210 -2.51 19.45 17.98
CA LYS A 210 -3.73 18.92 18.62
C LYS A 210 -4.89 19.93 18.71
N LEU A 211 -5.16 20.64 17.62
CA LEU A 211 -6.29 21.58 17.60
C LEU A 211 -7.63 20.84 17.71
N PRO A 212 -8.63 21.44 18.37
CA PRO A 212 -9.98 20.87 18.55
C PRO A 212 -10.81 20.97 17.26
N ILE A 213 -10.28 20.47 16.15
CA ILE A 213 -10.99 20.35 14.87
C ILE A 213 -11.92 19.15 14.98
N LYS A 214 -13.19 19.32 14.59
CA LYS A 214 -14.13 18.20 14.43
C LYS A 214 -14.43 18.01 12.95
N ALA A 215 -14.48 16.77 12.51
CA ALA A 215 -14.84 16.41 11.16
C ALA A 215 -15.82 15.25 11.20
N TYR A 216 -16.95 15.37 10.51
CA TYR A 216 -18.00 14.35 10.50
C TYR A 216 -18.75 14.35 9.17
N TRP A 217 -19.43 13.23 8.90
CA TRP A 217 -20.28 13.06 7.72
C TRP A 217 -21.68 13.60 8.01
N LYS A 218 -22.17 14.48 7.13
CA LYS A 218 -23.57 14.91 7.10
C LYS A 218 -24.44 13.88 6.38
N ASP A 219 -23.90 13.35 5.29
CA ASP A 219 -24.42 12.24 4.49
C ASP A 219 -23.25 11.57 3.74
N ASP A 220 -23.51 10.62 2.84
CA ASP A 220 -22.47 9.89 2.10
C ASP A 220 -21.60 10.75 1.17
N HIS A 221 -22.03 11.97 0.85
CA HIS A 221 -21.40 12.88 -0.10
C HIS A 221 -21.05 14.25 0.50
N HIS A 222 -21.37 14.49 1.77
CA HIS A 222 -21.12 15.77 2.44
C HIS A 222 -20.40 15.57 3.76
N VAL A 223 -19.29 16.30 3.90
CA VAL A 223 -18.47 16.35 5.09
C VAL A 223 -18.58 17.74 5.70
N ILE A 224 -18.66 17.80 7.03
CA ILE A 224 -18.59 19.05 7.79
C ILE A 224 -17.29 19.04 8.57
N ILE A 225 -16.51 20.11 8.41
CA ILE A 225 -15.30 20.38 9.20
C ILE A 225 -15.54 21.63 10.05
N GLU A 226 -15.61 21.43 11.35
CA GLU A 226 -15.70 22.50 12.34
C GLU A 226 -14.30 22.94 12.77
N THR A 227 -14.00 24.23 12.56
CA THR A 227 -12.69 24.83 12.80
C THR A 227 -12.83 26.27 13.33
N LYS A 228 -11.74 27.01 13.54
CA LYS A 228 -11.74 28.43 13.93
C LYS A 228 -11.08 29.30 12.87
N ASP A 229 -11.62 30.50 12.65
CA ASP A 229 -11.04 31.49 11.72
C ASP A 229 -9.63 31.95 12.11
N SER A 230 -9.29 31.86 13.40
CA SER A 230 -7.97 32.24 13.91
C SER A 230 -6.87 31.23 13.57
N TYR A 231 -7.23 30.06 13.03
CA TYR A 231 -6.27 29.01 12.70
C TYR A 231 -5.58 29.32 11.38
N ARG A 232 -4.24 29.22 11.37
CA ARG A 232 -3.44 29.41 10.17
C ARG A 232 -3.44 28.14 9.32
N GLU A 233 -4.33 28.13 8.34
CA GLU A 233 -4.55 27.03 7.40
C GLU A 233 -3.34 26.87 6.45
N SER A 234 -2.87 25.65 6.29
CA SER A 234 -1.89 25.28 5.26
C SER A 234 -2.57 24.96 3.94
N PHE A 235 -3.72 24.28 4.00
CA PHE A 235 -4.59 24.00 2.87
C PHE A 235 -6.02 23.74 3.36
N LYS A 236 -6.99 24.00 2.48
CA LYS A 236 -8.42 23.89 2.76
C LYS A 236 -9.17 23.55 1.47
N HIS A 237 -9.51 22.29 1.32
CA HIS A 237 -10.16 21.77 0.12
C HIS A 237 -11.68 21.78 0.26
N LYS A 238 -12.39 22.27 -0.76
CA LYS A 238 -13.87 22.35 -0.73
C LYS A 238 -14.52 21.12 -1.32
N ARG A 239 -13.79 20.38 -2.16
CA ARG A 239 -14.30 19.20 -2.84
C ARG A 239 -13.18 18.19 -3.02
N VAL A 240 -13.53 16.92 -2.87
CA VAL A 240 -12.65 15.80 -3.23
C VAL A 240 -13.42 14.79 -4.07
N SER A 241 -12.79 14.24 -5.11
CA SER A 241 -13.40 13.21 -5.95
C SER A 241 -12.48 12.02 -6.16
N SER A 242 -13.12 10.85 -6.34
CA SER A 242 -12.45 9.58 -6.54
C SER A 242 -13.37 8.63 -7.29
N TYR A 243 -12.90 8.05 -8.41
CA TYR A 243 -13.67 7.07 -9.21
C TYR A 243 -15.12 7.50 -9.56
N GLY A 244 -15.33 8.80 -9.80
CA GLY A 244 -16.66 9.35 -10.14
C GLY A 244 -17.49 9.78 -8.93
N GLU A 245 -17.14 9.35 -7.72
CA GLU A 245 -17.74 9.88 -6.49
C GLU A 245 -17.18 11.26 -6.16
N VAL A 246 -18.05 12.17 -5.73
CA VAL A 246 -17.70 13.54 -5.36
C VAL A 246 -18.19 13.80 -3.94
N ILE A 247 -17.27 14.23 -3.08
CA ILE A 247 -17.56 14.64 -1.71
C ILE A 247 -17.38 16.15 -1.60
N ILE A 248 -18.41 16.83 -1.08
CA ILE A 248 -18.40 18.26 -0.78
C ILE A 248 -18.03 18.47 0.68
N ILE A 249 -17.20 19.48 0.94
CA ILE A 249 -16.67 19.78 2.26
C ILE A 249 -17.15 21.17 2.68
N GLU A 250 -18.04 21.19 3.67
CA GLU A 250 -18.56 22.40 4.30
C GLU A 250 -17.69 22.74 5.52
N TYR A 251 -17.24 23.99 5.63
CA TYR A 251 -16.50 24.47 6.79
C TYR A 251 -17.40 25.32 7.67
N ARG A 252 -17.44 25.02 8.96
CA ARG A 252 -18.19 25.78 9.97
C ARG A 252 -17.23 26.35 11.01
N ASN A 253 -17.40 27.61 11.33
CA ASN A 253 -16.59 28.26 12.34
C ASN A 253 -17.24 28.09 13.72
N CYS A 254 -16.50 27.49 14.64
CA CYS A 254 -16.87 27.51 16.05
C CYS A 254 -16.35 28.81 16.68
N GLN A 255 -17.23 29.53 17.37
CA GLN A 255 -16.84 30.66 18.22
C GLN A 255 -15.88 30.17 19.33
#